data_AF-A0A352IQ55-F1
#
_entry.id   AF-A0A352IQ55-F1
#
_cell.length_a   1.000
_cell.length_b   1.000
_cell.length_c   1.000
_cell.angle_alpha   90.00
_cell.angle_beta   90.00
_cell.angle_gamma   90.00
#
_symmetry.space_group_name_H-M   'P 1'
#
loop_
_entity.id
_entity.type
_entity.pdbx_description
1 polymer ?
#
loop_
_entity_poly.entity_id
_entity_poly.type
_entity_poly.pdbx_seq_one_letter_code
_entity_poly.pdbx_strand_id
1 'polypeptide(L)'
;MMTPIHADEAQPERAKDLRYGWALYEYHQGNAFEALTQLAVARERGGIKGHGDHPALVEGGLMLSWGMTREASRLFTQLLGADGTGSNLSPDVRNQAWFYLGKVFYLEGNQALARENLNRVDGEILAEADHDLFREWIYLRSRLVMMSARPDDEPELASLREQLDETDIWSLYLRYNSAVSALDAADGAAAEEALKKLIA
;
A
#
# COMPACT_ATOMS: atom_id res chain seq x y z
N MET A 1 -16.68 1.59 -38.75
CA MET A 1 -15.55 2.41 -38.28
C MET A 1 -15.49 2.22 -36.77
N MET A 2 -14.39 1.67 -36.26
CA MET A 2 -14.21 1.41 -34.82
C MET A 2 -13.66 2.69 -34.19
N THR A 3 -14.44 3.34 -33.34
CA THR A 3 -14.00 4.49 -32.56
C THR A 3 -12.93 4.01 -31.57
N PRO A 4 -11.75 4.64 -31.51
CA PRO A 4 -10.77 4.29 -30.50
C PRO A 4 -11.32 4.70 -29.14
N ILE A 5 -11.45 3.72 -28.26
CA ILE A 5 -11.75 3.91 -26.85
C ILE A 5 -10.46 4.45 -26.23
N HIS A 6 -10.34 5.77 -26.07
CA HIS A 6 -9.37 6.29 -25.11
C HIS A 6 -9.94 5.97 -23.73
N ALA A 7 -9.19 5.22 -22.93
CA ALA A 7 -9.43 5.23 -21.50
C ALA A 7 -9.31 6.71 -21.07
N ASP A 8 -10.36 7.24 -20.47
CA ASP A 8 -10.36 8.58 -19.85
C ASP A 8 -9.55 8.47 -18.55
N GLU A 9 -8.29 8.03 -18.68
CA GLU A 9 -7.35 8.02 -17.58
C GLU A 9 -7.09 9.47 -17.21
N ALA A 10 -7.42 9.82 -15.97
CA ALA A 10 -7.12 11.13 -15.42
C ALA A 10 -5.66 11.45 -15.72
N GLN A 11 -5.42 12.47 -16.54
CA GLN A 11 -4.05 12.85 -16.87
C GLN A 11 -3.32 13.17 -15.57
N PRO A 12 -2.10 12.62 -15.36
CA PRO A 12 -1.36 12.88 -14.13
C PRO A 12 -1.20 14.39 -13.96
N GLU A 13 -1.44 14.88 -12.73
CA GLU A 13 -1.30 16.31 -12.45
C GLU A 13 0.10 16.77 -12.87
N ARG A 14 0.16 17.78 -13.73
CA ARG A 14 1.44 18.27 -14.25
C ARG A 14 2.33 18.71 -13.09
N ALA A 15 3.52 18.13 -13.01
CA ALA A 15 4.51 18.55 -12.03
C ALA A 15 4.81 20.05 -12.17
N LYS A 16 4.62 20.80 -11.08
CA LYS A 16 4.89 22.24 -10.96
C LYS A 16 6.38 22.52 -10.75
N ASP A 17 7.15 21.49 -10.36
CA ASP A 17 8.60 21.51 -10.22
C ASP A 17 9.25 20.48 -11.16
N LEU A 18 10.19 20.91 -12.01
CA LEU A 18 10.87 20.04 -12.96
C LEU A 18 11.64 18.90 -12.28
N ARG A 19 12.20 19.14 -11.08
CA ARG A 19 12.94 18.12 -10.33
C ARG A 19 12.02 17.02 -9.85
N TYR A 20 10.80 17.40 -9.44
CA TYR A 20 9.79 16.44 -9.05
C TYR A 20 9.26 15.66 -10.25
N GLY A 21 9.03 16.34 -11.38
CA GLY A 21 8.64 15.69 -12.62
C GLY A 21 9.63 14.62 -13.08
N TRP A 22 10.94 14.87 -12.93
CA TRP A 22 11.95 13.85 -13.22
C TRP A 22 11.89 12.68 -12.23
N ALA A 23 11.81 12.94 -10.93
CA ALA A 23 11.66 11.87 -9.95
C ALA A 23 10.42 10.99 -10.24
N LEU A 24 9.29 11.61 -10.59
CA LEU A 24 8.07 10.90 -10.97
C LEU A 24 8.23 10.12 -12.27
N TYR A 25 8.93 10.66 -13.27
CA TYR A 25 9.24 9.93 -14.50
C TYR A 25 9.99 8.64 -14.19
N GLU A 26 11.07 8.69 -13.41
CA GLU A 26 11.83 7.49 -13.04
C GLU A 26 10.99 6.52 -12.21
N TYR A 27 10.19 7.04 -11.27
CA TYR A 27 9.26 6.24 -10.47
C TYR A 27 8.31 5.43 -11.35
N HIS A 28 7.65 6.06 -12.33
CA HIS A 28 6.72 5.37 -13.23
C HIS A 28 7.40 4.40 -14.20
N GLN A 29 8.71 4.53 -14.43
CA GLN A 29 9.51 3.53 -15.18
C GLN A 29 9.93 2.34 -14.30
N GLY A 30 9.67 2.38 -12.99
CA GLY A 30 10.16 1.38 -12.03
C GLY A 30 11.61 1.58 -11.59
N ASN A 31 12.24 2.70 -11.96
CA ASN A 31 13.62 3.03 -11.62
C ASN A 31 13.69 3.66 -10.22
N ALA A 32 13.43 2.86 -9.19
CA ALA A 32 13.26 3.35 -7.83
C ALA A 32 14.51 4.04 -7.26
N PHE A 33 15.69 3.48 -7.52
CA PHE A 33 16.96 4.04 -7.05
C PHE A 33 17.26 5.41 -7.69
N GLU A 34 17.02 5.53 -8.99
CA GLU A 34 17.17 6.78 -9.73
C GLU A 34 16.20 7.84 -9.21
N ALA A 35 14.92 7.49 -9.02
CA ALA A 35 13.92 8.38 -8.45
C ALA A 35 14.32 8.89 -7.06
N LEU A 36 14.76 8.00 -6.16
CA LEU A 36 15.26 8.36 -4.84
C LEU A 36 16.48 9.29 -4.91
N THR A 37 17.40 9.03 -5.85
CA THR A 37 18.57 9.87 -6.08
C THR A 37 18.16 11.27 -6.52
N GLN A 38 17.18 11.40 -7.42
CA GLN A 38 16.66 12.70 -7.86
C GLN A 38 16.01 13.48 -6.69
N LEU A 39 15.24 12.80 -5.85
CA LEU A 39 14.62 13.42 -4.66
C LEU A 39 15.68 13.88 -3.65
N ALA A 40 16.73 13.09 -3.43
CA ALA A 40 17.85 13.47 -2.57
C ALA A 40 18.60 14.70 -3.10
N VAL A 41 18.91 14.74 -4.40
CA VAL A 41 19.53 15.91 -5.03
C VAL A 41 18.62 17.13 -4.96
N ALA A 42 17.30 16.96 -5.15
CA ALA A 42 16.36 18.06 -5.06
C ALA A 42 16.31 18.66 -3.65
N ARG A 43 16.35 17.83 -2.60
CA ARG A 43 16.43 18.24 -1.19
C ARG A 43 17.67 19.10 -0.93
N GLU A 44 18.85 18.67 -1.39
CA GLU A 44 20.10 19.46 -1.28
C GLU A 44 20.06 20.77 -2.08
N ARG A 45 19.23 20.83 -3.13
CA ARG A 45 19.05 22.01 -3.99
C ARG A 45 17.83 22.86 -3.64
N GLY A 46 17.42 22.85 -2.37
CA GLY A 46 16.34 23.70 -1.85
C GLY A 46 14.93 23.12 -1.98
N GLY A 47 14.81 21.80 -2.10
CA GLY A 47 13.55 21.04 -2.02
C GLY A 47 12.63 21.17 -3.23
N ILE A 48 11.57 20.35 -3.26
CA ILE A 48 10.50 20.41 -4.25
C ILE A 48 9.50 21.51 -3.89
N LYS A 49 9.08 22.31 -4.89
CA LYS A 49 8.15 23.42 -4.69
C LYS A 49 6.77 23.13 -5.30
N GLY A 50 5.71 23.61 -4.66
CA GLY A 50 4.35 23.58 -5.22
C GLY A 50 3.63 22.23 -5.13
N HIS A 51 4.17 21.25 -4.40
CA HIS A 51 3.60 19.91 -4.25
C HIS A 51 3.21 19.52 -2.81
N GLY A 52 3.37 20.45 -1.85
CA GLY A 52 3.09 20.18 -0.44
C GLY A 52 3.87 18.96 0.05
N ASP A 53 3.16 18.02 0.66
CA ASP A 53 3.74 16.84 1.31
C ASP A 53 3.83 15.59 0.41
N HIS A 54 3.28 15.65 -0.81
CA HIS A 54 3.31 14.55 -1.78
C HIS A 54 4.72 14.03 -2.09
N PRO A 55 5.76 14.87 -2.21
CA PRO A 55 7.10 14.37 -2.51
C PRO A 55 7.66 13.43 -1.43
N ALA A 56 7.32 13.68 -0.16
CA ALA A 56 7.78 12.85 0.95
C ALA A 56 7.02 11.51 1.01
N LEU A 57 5.73 11.51 0.64
CA LEU A 57 4.94 10.29 0.48
C LEU A 57 5.51 9.41 -0.64
N VAL A 58 5.82 9.99 -1.79
CA VAL A 58 6.47 9.30 -2.91
C VAL A 58 7.85 8.78 -2.52
N GLU A 59 8.66 9.59 -1.83
CA GLU A 59 9.97 9.17 -1.32
C GLU A 59 9.84 7.93 -0.41
N GLY A 60 8.89 7.92 0.51
CA GLY A 60 8.65 6.78 1.40
C GLY A 60 8.17 5.52 0.66
N GLY A 61 7.28 5.67 -0.31
CA GLY A 61 6.83 4.56 -1.16
C GLY A 61 7.98 3.96 -1.99
N LEU A 62 8.84 4.80 -2.55
CA LEU A 62 10.06 4.40 -3.28
C LEU A 62 11.09 3.71 -2.37
N MET A 63 11.26 4.20 -1.14
CA MET A 63 12.11 3.54 -0.15
C MET A 63 11.61 2.11 0.11
N LEU A 64 10.30 1.91 0.21
CA LEU A 64 9.72 0.57 0.38
C LEU A 64 9.91 -0.34 -0.82
N SER A 65 9.69 0.15 -2.04
CA SER A 65 9.90 -0.65 -3.25
C SER A 65 11.36 -1.08 -3.42
N TRP A 66 12.30 -0.29 -2.89
CA TRP A 66 13.73 -0.61 -2.86
C TRP A 66 14.21 -1.39 -1.62
N GLY A 67 13.30 -1.75 -0.70
CA GLY A 67 13.61 -2.54 0.50
C GLY A 67 14.21 -1.73 1.67
N MET A 68 14.15 -0.40 1.63
CA MET A 68 14.64 0.51 2.69
C MET A 68 13.59 0.73 3.78
N THR A 69 13.13 -0.35 4.44
CA THR A 69 12.01 -0.30 5.40
C THR A 69 12.27 0.62 6.59
N ARG A 70 13.51 0.62 7.11
CA ARG A 70 13.92 1.47 8.23
C ARG A 70 13.84 2.96 7.90
N GLU A 71 14.37 3.35 6.74
CA GLU A 71 14.37 4.74 6.28
C GLU A 71 12.94 5.21 5.98
N ALA A 72 12.13 4.35 5.35
CA ALA A 72 10.71 4.61 5.14
C ALA A 72 9.95 4.78 6.46
N SER A 73 10.16 3.89 7.44
CA SER A 73 9.57 3.98 8.79
C SER A 73 9.85 5.35 9.41
N ARG A 74 11.13 5.74 9.44
CA ARG A 74 11.58 7.02 10.01
C ARG A 74 10.93 8.21 9.30
N LEU A 75 10.85 8.17 7.98
CA LEU A 75 10.22 9.23 7.18
C LEU A 75 8.73 9.35 7.50
N PHE A 76 7.98 8.24 7.45
CA PHE A 76 6.54 8.26 7.73
C PHE A 76 6.23 8.66 9.17
N THR A 77 6.98 8.15 10.16
CA THR A 77 6.84 8.60 11.55
C THR A 77 7.10 10.11 11.70
N GLN A 78 8.09 10.65 10.99
CA GLN A 78 8.36 12.09 11.00
C GLN A 78 7.22 12.90 10.36
N LEU A 79 6.67 12.42 9.23
CA LEU A 79 5.55 13.07 8.54
C LEU A 79 4.27 13.09 9.38
N LEU A 80 3.99 11.97 10.05
CA LEU A 80 2.78 11.79 10.84
C LEU A 80 2.87 12.44 12.22
N GLY A 81 4.06 12.52 12.82
CA GLY A 81 4.22 12.90 14.23
C GLY A 81 3.78 11.78 15.18
N ALA A 82 3.71 12.07 16.49
CA ALA A 82 3.53 11.05 17.54
C ALA A 82 2.25 10.22 17.40
N ASP A 83 1.15 10.82 16.94
CA ASP A 83 -0.17 10.20 16.84
C ASP A 83 -0.93 10.64 15.58
N GLY A 84 -0.25 11.27 14.62
CA GLY A 84 -0.91 11.88 13.47
C GLY A 84 -1.53 13.24 13.77
N THR A 85 -1.70 13.61 15.04
CA THR A 85 -2.32 14.87 15.44
C THR A 85 -1.30 16.01 15.32
N GLY A 86 -1.75 17.15 14.80
CA GLY A 86 -0.86 18.29 14.52
C GLY A 86 0.03 18.13 13.28
N SER A 87 -0.07 17.03 12.53
CA SER A 87 0.52 17.00 11.18
C SER A 87 -0.23 17.98 10.27
N ASN A 88 0.53 18.73 9.45
CA ASN A 88 -0.03 19.67 8.46
C ASN A 88 -0.41 18.96 7.15
N LEU A 89 -0.30 17.63 7.10
CA LEU A 89 -0.68 16.80 5.97
C LEU A 89 -2.18 16.96 5.69
N SER A 90 -2.54 16.99 4.40
CA SER A 90 -3.92 16.82 3.99
C SER A 90 -4.46 15.45 4.46
N PRO A 91 -5.79 15.31 4.63
CA PRO A 91 -6.38 14.06 5.11
C PRO A 91 -5.98 12.83 4.26
N ASP A 92 -5.96 12.98 2.93
CA ASP A 92 -5.56 11.94 1.98
C ASP A 92 -4.09 11.51 2.16
N VAL A 93 -3.13 12.46 2.16
CA VAL A 93 -1.71 12.18 2.37
C VAL A 93 -1.46 11.55 3.73
N ARG A 94 -2.13 12.02 4.78
CA ARG A 94 -2.04 11.45 6.13
C ARG A 94 -2.51 10.00 6.15
N ASN A 95 -3.61 9.72 5.46
CA ASN A 95 -4.20 8.40 5.39
C ASN A 95 -3.27 7.41 4.65
N GLN A 96 -2.71 7.82 3.52
CA GLN A 96 -1.73 7.02 2.78
C GLN A 96 -0.43 6.83 3.59
N ALA A 97 0.02 7.84 4.34
CA ALA A 97 1.19 7.70 5.21
C ALA A 97 0.95 6.66 6.33
N TRP A 98 -0.25 6.60 6.92
CA TRP A 98 -0.60 5.51 7.86
C TRP A 98 -0.59 4.14 7.20
N PHE A 99 -1.15 4.04 6.00
CA PHE A 99 -1.12 2.80 5.21
C PHE A 99 0.32 2.32 5.01
N TYR A 100 1.20 3.18 4.48
CA TYR A 100 2.58 2.80 4.18
C TYR A 100 3.38 2.52 5.45
N LEU A 101 3.15 3.23 6.55
CA LEU A 101 3.78 2.91 7.83
C LEU A 101 3.32 1.55 8.36
N GLY A 102 2.04 1.22 8.21
CA GLY A 102 1.52 -0.12 8.48
C GLY A 102 2.19 -1.20 7.61
N LYS A 103 2.34 -0.93 6.32
CA LYS A 103 3.04 -1.81 5.37
C LYS A 103 4.51 -2.01 5.72
N VAL A 104 5.22 -0.97 6.17
CA VAL A 104 6.60 -1.07 6.69
C VAL A 104 6.66 -2.13 7.78
N PHE A 105 5.85 -1.98 8.83
CA PHE A 105 5.88 -2.88 9.97
C PHE A 105 5.40 -4.29 9.62
N TYR A 106 4.49 -4.42 8.66
CA TYR A 106 4.10 -5.71 8.12
C TYR A 106 5.29 -6.43 7.47
N LEU A 107 6.06 -5.73 6.63
CA LEU A 107 7.25 -6.27 5.95
C LEU A 107 8.38 -6.60 6.95
N GLU A 108 8.49 -5.86 8.04
CA GLU A 108 9.43 -6.14 9.13
C GLU A 108 8.96 -7.26 10.08
N GLY A 109 7.77 -7.83 9.86
CA GLY A 109 7.19 -8.87 10.70
C GLY A 109 6.66 -8.38 12.04
N ASN A 110 6.62 -7.06 12.28
CA ASN A 110 6.05 -6.47 13.48
C ASN A 110 4.52 -6.33 13.35
N GLN A 111 3.83 -7.45 13.58
CA GLN A 111 2.37 -7.54 13.43
C GLN A 111 1.60 -6.55 14.32
N ALA A 112 2.10 -6.26 15.51
CA ALA A 112 1.44 -5.36 16.45
C ALA A 112 1.42 -3.93 15.93
N LEU A 113 2.59 -3.41 15.52
CA LEU A 113 2.68 -2.07 14.94
C LEU A 113 2.00 -2.01 13.56
N ALA A 114 2.09 -3.07 12.75
CA ALA A 114 1.38 -3.12 11.48
C ALA A 114 -0.12 -2.94 11.67
N ARG A 115 -0.72 -3.70 12.60
CA ARG A 115 -2.15 -3.60 12.92
C ARG A 115 -2.51 -2.23 13.47
N GLU A 116 -1.72 -1.71 14.40
CA GLU A 116 -1.94 -0.40 15.00
C GLU A 116 -2.03 0.69 13.92
N ASN A 117 -1.09 0.73 13.00
CA ASN A 117 -1.02 1.76 11.96
C ASN A 117 -2.09 1.55 10.87
N LEU A 118 -2.33 0.31 10.44
CA LEU A 118 -3.38 0.02 9.45
C LEU A 118 -4.79 0.30 10.00
N ASN A 119 -5.00 0.25 11.31
CA ASN A 119 -6.27 0.63 11.95
C ASN A 119 -6.48 2.15 12.04
N ARG A 120 -5.43 2.95 11.82
CA ARG A 120 -5.54 4.42 11.74
C ARG A 120 -5.96 4.89 10.34
N VAL A 121 -5.97 3.99 9.36
CA VAL A 121 -6.41 4.28 7.99
C VAL A 121 -7.93 4.35 7.96
N ASP A 122 -8.44 5.42 7.40
CA ASP A 122 -9.83 5.59 7.01
C ASP A 122 -10.06 4.94 5.63
N GLY A 123 -10.88 3.89 5.58
CA GLY A 123 -11.14 3.14 4.36
C GLY A 123 -11.89 3.94 3.29
N GLU A 124 -12.78 4.85 3.68
CA GLU A 124 -13.57 5.66 2.74
C GLU A 124 -12.67 6.68 2.04
N ILE A 125 -11.84 7.39 2.81
CA ILE A 125 -10.85 8.33 2.26
C ILE A 125 -9.86 7.59 1.36
N LEU A 126 -9.43 6.39 1.76
CA LEU A 126 -8.47 5.62 0.97
C LEU A 126 -9.08 5.15 -0.35
N ALA A 127 -10.31 4.64 -0.33
CA ALA A 127 -11.01 4.17 -1.51
C ALA A 127 -11.27 5.30 -2.53
N GLU A 128 -11.60 6.51 -2.06
CA GLU A 128 -11.78 7.67 -2.93
C GLU A 128 -10.47 8.17 -3.54
N ALA A 129 -9.38 8.18 -2.75
CA ALA A 129 -8.09 8.72 -3.17
C ALA A 129 -7.29 7.75 -4.06
N ASP A 130 -7.28 6.46 -3.69
CA ASP A 130 -6.51 5.41 -4.37
C ASP A 130 -7.14 4.03 -4.12
N HIS A 131 -7.99 3.62 -5.07
CA HIS A 131 -8.71 2.35 -4.98
C HIS A 131 -7.77 1.12 -5.01
N ASP A 132 -6.58 1.23 -5.60
CA ASP A 132 -5.60 0.15 -5.61
C ASP A 132 -4.98 -0.03 -4.23
N LEU A 133 -4.64 1.10 -3.58
CA LEU A 133 -4.13 1.11 -2.21
C LEU A 133 -5.18 0.64 -1.20
N PHE A 134 -6.45 1.00 -1.41
CA PHE A 134 -7.56 0.48 -0.61
C PHE A 134 -7.64 -1.04 -0.65
N ARG A 135 -7.56 -1.65 -1.84
CA ARG A 135 -7.61 -3.10 -1.98
C ARG A 135 -6.40 -3.79 -1.33
N GLU A 136 -5.21 -3.20 -1.45
CA GLU A 136 -4.02 -3.67 -0.74
C GLU A 136 -4.17 -3.52 0.79
N TRP A 137 -4.81 -2.46 1.26
CA TRP A 137 -5.08 -2.26 2.69
C TRP A 137 -5.98 -3.36 3.25
N ILE A 138 -7.06 -3.71 2.54
CA ILE A 138 -7.92 -4.84 2.90
C ILE A 138 -7.14 -6.16 2.93
N TYR A 139 -6.27 -6.38 1.94
CA TYR A 139 -5.37 -7.54 1.91
C TYR A 139 -4.48 -7.62 3.15
N LEU A 140 -3.76 -6.55 3.49
CA LEU A 140 -2.82 -6.52 4.61
C LEU A 140 -3.56 -6.71 5.95
N ARG A 141 -4.73 -6.10 6.12
CA ARG A 141 -5.58 -6.32 7.30
C ARG A 141 -6.02 -7.78 7.39
N SER A 142 -6.51 -8.35 6.29
CA SER A 142 -6.92 -9.76 6.23
C SER A 142 -5.77 -10.70 6.59
N ARG A 143 -4.57 -10.44 6.08
CA ARG A 143 -3.35 -11.18 6.41
C ARG A 143 -3.03 -11.12 7.90
N LEU A 144 -3.12 -9.96 8.52
CA LEU A 144 -2.88 -9.81 9.96
C LEU A 144 -3.91 -10.57 10.80
N VAL A 145 -5.18 -10.57 10.41
CA VAL A 145 -6.26 -11.34 11.06
C VAL A 145 -6.00 -12.85 10.92
N MET A 146 -5.61 -13.32 9.73
CA MET A 146 -5.24 -14.74 9.52
C MET A 146 -4.04 -15.16 10.36
N MET A 147 -3.06 -14.27 10.59
CA MET A 147 -1.86 -14.55 11.38
C MET A 147 -2.12 -14.62 12.89
N SER A 148 -3.18 -13.98 13.41
CA SER A 148 -3.53 -14.06 14.84
C SER A 148 -4.20 -15.38 15.22
N ALA A 149 -4.79 -16.09 14.26
CA ALA A 149 -5.39 -17.42 14.41
C ALA A 149 -6.37 -17.55 15.59
N ARG A 150 -7.11 -16.47 15.93
CA ARG A 150 -8.11 -16.53 17.01
C ARG A 150 -9.44 -17.02 16.44
N PRO A 151 -10.21 -17.85 17.17
CA PRO A 151 -11.52 -18.30 16.71
C PRO A 151 -12.50 -17.15 16.43
N ASP A 152 -12.37 -16.04 17.16
CA ASP A 152 -13.26 -14.87 17.05
C ASP A 152 -12.90 -13.94 15.88
N ASP A 153 -11.83 -14.24 15.12
CA ASP A 153 -11.34 -13.41 14.02
C ASP A 153 -12.12 -13.64 12.70
N GLU A 154 -12.87 -14.75 12.58
CA GLU A 154 -13.56 -15.14 11.34
C GLU A 154 -14.57 -14.11 10.84
N PRO A 155 -15.42 -13.49 11.69
CA PRO A 155 -16.34 -12.44 11.23
C PRO A 155 -15.63 -11.21 10.67
N GLU A 156 -14.50 -10.80 11.28
CA GLU A 156 -13.69 -9.68 10.76
C GLU A 156 -13.09 -10.04 9.40
N LEU A 157 -12.53 -11.25 9.27
CA LEU A 157 -11.94 -11.73 8.03
C LEU A 157 -12.96 -11.84 6.90
N ALA A 158 -14.17 -12.33 7.18
CA ALA A 158 -15.26 -12.40 6.23
C ALA A 158 -15.66 -11.00 5.73
N SER A 159 -15.86 -10.04 6.66
CA SER A 159 -16.21 -8.66 6.33
C SER A 159 -15.13 -7.95 5.50
N LEU A 160 -13.85 -8.25 5.73
CA LEU A 160 -12.76 -7.72 4.91
C LEU A 160 -12.79 -8.32 3.49
N ARG A 161 -12.98 -9.64 3.37
CA ARG A 161 -13.02 -10.32 2.06
C ARG A 161 -14.19 -9.90 1.19
N GLU A 162 -15.34 -9.58 1.78
CA GLU A 162 -16.53 -9.09 1.07
C GLU A 162 -16.30 -7.73 0.39
N GLN A 163 -15.28 -6.96 0.81
CA GLN A 163 -14.93 -5.68 0.20
C GLN A 163 -14.05 -5.82 -1.04
N LEU A 164 -13.61 -7.03 -1.39
CA LEU A 164 -12.84 -7.31 -2.60
C LEU A 164 -13.65 -8.16 -3.56
N ASP A 165 -13.61 -7.80 -4.84
CA ASP A 165 -14.18 -8.63 -5.90
C ASP A 165 -13.52 -10.02 -5.91
N GLU A 166 -14.26 -11.06 -6.30
CA GLU A 166 -13.74 -12.43 -6.28
C GLU A 166 -12.55 -12.63 -7.23
N THR A 167 -12.53 -11.89 -8.35
CA THR A 167 -11.48 -11.91 -9.37
C THR A 167 -10.36 -10.92 -9.08
N ASP A 168 -10.46 -10.16 -7.99
CA ASP A 168 -9.42 -9.23 -7.58
C ASP A 168 -8.10 -9.95 -7.28
N ILE A 169 -6.97 -9.37 -7.70
CA ILE A 169 -5.66 -9.97 -7.46
C ILE A 169 -5.39 -10.22 -5.97
N TRP A 170 -5.85 -9.33 -5.09
CA TRP A 170 -5.70 -9.47 -3.65
C TRP A 170 -6.60 -10.56 -3.08
N SER A 171 -7.83 -10.71 -3.59
CA SER A 171 -8.71 -11.84 -3.28
C SER A 171 -8.06 -13.16 -3.65
N LEU A 172 -7.48 -13.24 -4.85
CA LEU A 172 -6.78 -14.44 -5.33
C LEU A 172 -5.56 -14.75 -4.44
N TYR A 173 -4.78 -13.74 -4.05
CA TYR A 173 -3.66 -13.93 -3.11
C TYR A 173 -4.12 -14.39 -1.73
N LEU A 174 -5.24 -13.89 -1.18
CA LEU A 174 -5.77 -14.37 0.10
C LEU A 174 -6.21 -15.83 0.02
N ARG A 175 -6.90 -16.22 -1.06
CA ARG A 175 -7.32 -17.60 -1.30
C ARG A 175 -6.11 -18.52 -1.48
N TYR A 176 -5.11 -18.09 -2.25
CA TYR A 176 -3.84 -18.81 -2.39
C TYR A 176 -3.15 -19.02 -1.05
N ASN A 177 -2.94 -17.94 -0.27
CA ASN A 177 -2.27 -18.02 1.03
C ASN A 177 -3.04 -18.92 2.00
N SER A 178 -4.38 -18.89 1.99
CA SER A 178 -5.21 -19.76 2.81
C SER A 178 -5.04 -21.24 2.44
N ALA A 179 -5.03 -21.54 1.13
CA ALA A 179 -4.83 -22.90 0.65
C ALA A 179 -3.44 -23.43 1.00
N VAL A 180 -2.40 -22.59 0.90
CA VAL A 180 -1.04 -22.95 1.32
C VAL A 180 -0.99 -23.23 2.82
N SER A 181 -1.58 -22.38 3.67
CA SER A 181 -1.64 -22.63 5.11
C SER A 181 -2.38 -23.93 5.48
N ALA A 182 -3.36 -24.37 4.67
CA ALA A 182 -4.06 -25.63 4.89
C ALA A 182 -3.18 -26.87 4.61
N LEU A 183 -2.19 -26.76 3.72
CA LEU A 183 -1.17 -27.81 3.52
C LEU A 183 -0.38 -28.05 4.81
N ASP A 184 0.01 -26.98 5.50
CA ASP A 184 0.75 -27.05 6.76
C ASP A 184 -0.08 -27.66 7.90
N ALA A 185 -1.41 -27.55 7.81
CA ALA A 185 -2.37 -28.16 8.75
C ALA A 185 -2.69 -29.64 8.44
N ALA A 186 -2.00 -30.26 7.47
CA ALA A 186 -2.21 -31.62 6.99
C ALA A 186 -3.56 -31.87 6.29
N ASP A 187 -4.23 -30.82 5.79
CA ASP A 187 -5.43 -30.92 4.96
C ASP A 187 -5.08 -30.78 3.46
N GLY A 188 -4.31 -31.75 2.96
CA GLY A 188 -3.74 -31.70 1.61
C GLY A 188 -4.78 -31.73 0.50
N ALA A 189 -5.89 -32.46 0.69
CA ALA A 189 -6.94 -32.60 -0.31
C ALA A 189 -7.75 -31.31 -0.49
N ALA A 190 -8.14 -30.65 0.62
CA ALA A 190 -8.84 -29.38 0.55
C ALA A 190 -7.97 -28.27 -0.04
N ALA A 191 -6.67 -28.26 0.32
CA ALA A 191 -5.71 -27.32 -0.26
C ALA A 191 -5.55 -27.50 -1.78
N GLU A 192 -5.42 -28.74 -2.26
CA GLU A 192 -5.32 -29.04 -3.70
C GLU A 192 -6.57 -28.57 -4.45
N GLU A 193 -7.77 -28.83 -3.92
CA GLU A 193 -9.02 -28.38 -4.53
C GLU A 193 -9.09 -26.84 -4.57
N ALA A 194 -8.71 -26.17 -3.48
CA ALA A 194 -8.71 -24.71 -3.40
C ALA A 194 -7.73 -24.08 -4.41
N LEU A 195 -6.53 -24.65 -4.58
CA LEU A 195 -5.55 -24.18 -5.56
C LEU A 195 -6.02 -24.39 -7.00
N LYS A 196 -6.67 -25.53 -7.31
CA LYS A 196 -7.24 -25.79 -8.64
C LYS A 196 -8.29 -24.76 -9.03
N LYS A 197 -9.10 -24.29 -8.09
CA LYS A 197 -10.11 -23.23 -8.33
C LYS A 197 -9.50 -21.88 -8.71
N LEU A 198 -8.23 -21.63 -8.42
CA LEU A 198 -7.57 -20.36 -8.77
C LEU A 198 -7.10 -20.28 -10.22
N ILE A 199 -7.01 -21.42 -10.92
CA ILE A 199 -6.49 -21.53 -12.28
C ILE A 199 -7.54 -22.02 -13.29
N ALA A 200 -8.77 -22.23 -12.83
CA ALA A 200 -9.91 -22.67 -13.63
C ALA A 200 -10.67 -21.47 -14.19
#